data_AF-A0A9P0ZEG9-F1
#
_entry.id   AF-A0A9P0ZEG9-F1
#
_cell.length_a   1.000
_cell.length_b   1.000
_cell.length_c   1.000
_cell.angle_alpha   90.00
_cell.angle_beta   90.00
_cell.angle_gamma   90.00
#
_symmetry.space_group_name_H-M   'P 1'
#
loop_
_entity.id
_entity.type
_entity.pdbx_description
1 polymer ?
#
loop_
_entity_poly.entity_id
_entity_poly.type
_entity_poly.pdbx_seq_one_letter_code
_entity_poly.pdbx_strand_id
1 'polypeptide(L)'
;MEVERAMSENPATTADEVWAERSSNFFKALQELKNLRPQLYSAAECSEKSYQYSNQKEMAMDNIQEYVERAVVSAVDHIGTVAYKLNEMLEEETSDISTMELMVTRLDQQIFTCQTYIDKEGLRQQKLLATNPRLHKHYTLPASAVRKKVDSSQERIQKSHTQHKDIRPQICLLGAPAPKTLSWHLALEAKSKLRRPSQFLTRTSLEIRGSCIQASIHM
;
A
#
# COMPACT_ATOMS: atom_id res chain seq x y z
N MET A 1 42.54 12.59 -9.02
CA MET A 1 41.07 12.70 -8.91
C MET A 1 40.55 11.29 -8.76
N GLU A 2 40.44 10.83 -7.53
CA GLU A 2 39.80 9.57 -7.18
C GLU A 2 38.29 9.79 -7.22
N VAL A 3 37.61 9.03 -8.06
CA VAL A 3 36.14 9.00 -8.11
C VAL A 3 35.73 7.88 -7.17
N GLU A 4 35.46 8.23 -5.92
CA GLU A 4 34.75 7.34 -5.00
C GLU A 4 33.33 7.16 -5.54
N ARG A 5 33.05 5.95 -6.01
CA ARG A 5 31.76 5.53 -6.53
C ARG A 5 30.90 5.15 -5.34
N ALA A 6 29.88 5.95 -5.09
CA ALA A 6 28.86 5.74 -4.07
C ALA A 6 28.40 4.27 -4.02
N MET A 7 28.54 3.67 -2.84
CA MET A 7 27.93 2.40 -2.46
C MET A 7 26.42 2.51 -2.69
N SER A 8 25.91 1.70 -3.60
CA SER A 8 24.47 1.43 -3.71
C SER A 8 24.08 0.49 -2.59
N GLU A 9 23.88 1.01 -1.39
CA GLU A 9 23.19 0.28 -0.33
C GLU A 9 21.73 0.08 -0.77
N ASN A 10 21.36 -1.17 -1.01
CA ASN A 10 19.99 -1.53 -1.36
C ASN A 10 19.12 -1.39 -0.10
N PRO A 11 18.07 -0.54 -0.11
CA PRO A 11 17.15 -0.42 1.02
C PRO A 11 16.31 -1.70 1.25
N ALA A 12 16.35 -2.64 0.31
CA ALA A 12 15.63 -3.91 0.40
C ALA A 12 16.31 -4.91 1.36
N THR A 13 17.65 -4.89 1.49
CA THR A 13 18.33 -5.84 2.42
C THR A 13 18.13 -5.43 3.87
N THR A 14 18.01 -4.14 4.15
CA THR A 14 17.83 -3.63 5.51
C THR A 14 16.40 -3.80 6.02
N ALA A 15 15.37 -3.62 5.20
CA ALA A 15 13.98 -3.84 5.62
C ALA A 15 13.72 -5.30 6.02
N ASP A 16 14.20 -6.25 5.21
CA ASP A 16 14.08 -7.69 5.48
C ASP A 16 14.85 -8.10 6.76
N GLU A 17 16.03 -7.50 7.01
CA GLU A 17 16.81 -7.72 8.23
C GLU A 17 16.06 -7.25 9.48
N VAL A 18 15.45 -6.06 9.41
CA VAL A 18 14.78 -5.42 10.53
C VAL A 18 13.47 -6.15 10.87
N TRP A 19 12.74 -6.65 9.86
CA TRP A 19 11.60 -7.56 10.06
C TRP A 19 12.01 -8.91 10.67
N ALA A 20 13.10 -9.51 10.20
CA ALA A 20 13.62 -10.77 10.73
C ALA A 20 14.05 -10.64 12.20
N GLU A 21 14.64 -9.50 12.57
CA GLU A 21 14.99 -9.21 13.96
C GLU A 21 13.75 -9.08 14.84
N ARG A 22 12.74 -8.31 14.43
CA ARG A 22 11.50 -8.12 15.21
C ARG A 22 10.72 -9.42 15.37
N SER A 23 10.55 -10.19 14.31
CA SER A 23 9.87 -11.50 14.35
C SER A 23 10.59 -12.50 15.25
N SER A 24 11.93 -12.52 15.23
CA SER A 24 12.75 -13.30 16.16
C SER A 24 12.54 -12.86 17.62
N ASN A 25 12.51 -11.55 17.87
CA ASN A 25 12.32 -10.99 19.21
C ASN A 25 10.91 -11.25 19.76
N PHE A 26 9.87 -11.23 18.92
CA PHE A 26 8.52 -11.66 19.28
C PHE A 26 8.49 -13.15 19.64
N PHE A 27 9.10 -14.00 18.82
CA PHE A 27 9.12 -15.44 19.07
C PHE A 27 9.84 -15.78 20.39
N LYS A 28 10.93 -15.09 20.71
CA LYS A 28 11.61 -15.21 22.01
C LYS A 28 10.68 -14.88 23.18
N ALA A 29 9.96 -13.75 23.12
CA ALA A 29 9.01 -13.39 24.17
C ALA A 29 7.85 -14.40 24.30
N LEU A 30 7.37 -14.91 23.17
CA LEU A 30 6.33 -15.93 23.16
C LEU A 30 6.83 -17.24 23.80
N GLN A 31 8.09 -17.59 23.56
CA GLN A 31 8.73 -18.73 24.17
C GLN A 31 8.91 -18.53 25.69
N GLU A 32 9.29 -17.35 26.15
CA GLU A 32 9.36 -17.01 27.58
C GLU A 32 7.99 -17.12 28.25
N LEU A 33 6.94 -16.57 27.64
CA LEU A 33 5.57 -16.71 28.14
C LEU A 33 5.12 -18.18 28.20
N LYS A 34 5.51 -18.99 27.22
CA LYS A 34 5.23 -20.44 27.22
C LYS A 34 5.97 -21.16 28.35
N ASN A 35 7.20 -20.73 28.66
CA ASN A 35 8.02 -21.27 29.74
C ASN A 35 7.51 -20.86 31.12
N LEU A 36 6.75 -19.76 31.24
CA LEU A 36 6.12 -19.36 32.50
C LEU A 36 5.17 -20.44 33.03
N ARG A 37 4.44 -21.13 32.15
CA ARG A 37 3.47 -22.17 32.56
C ARG A 37 4.11 -23.26 33.44
N PRO A 38 5.15 -24.01 32.98
CA PRO A 38 5.76 -25.04 33.82
C PRO A 38 6.40 -24.47 35.09
N GLN A 39 6.89 -23.22 35.09
CA GLN A 39 7.40 -22.56 36.29
C GLN A 39 6.30 -22.37 37.34
N LEU A 40 5.14 -21.84 36.92
CA LEU A 40 3.99 -21.64 37.82
C LEU A 40 3.45 -22.96 38.38
N TYR A 41 3.36 -24.01 37.55
CA TYR A 41 2.93 -25.33 38.02
C TYR A 41 3.91 -25.93 39.04
N SER A 42 5.22 -25.87 38.75
CA SER A 42 6.24 -26.38 39.67
C SER A 42 6.23 -25.63 40.99
N ALA A 43 6.06 -24.31 40.95
CA ALA A 43 6.01 -23.49 42.15
C ALA A 43 4.73 -23.73 42.96
N ALA A 44 3.58 -23.89 42.30
CA ALA A 44 2.33 -24.24 42.97
C ALA A 44 2.41 -25.58 43.70
N GLU A 45 3.04 -26.59 43.09
CA GLU A 45 3.30 -27.88 43.73
C GLU A 45 4.24 -27.74 44.95
N CYS A 46 5.26 -26.88 44.86
CA CYS A 46 6.14 -26.55 46.00
C CYS A 46 5.37 -25.84 47.12
N SER A 47 4.51 -24.87 46.78
CA SER A 47 3.66 -24.16 47.73
C SER A 47 2.72 -25.11 48.48
N GLU A 48 2.13 -26.07 47.79
CA GLU A 48 1.29 -27.09 48.40
C GLU A 48 2.07 -27.93 49.42
N LYS A 49 3.24 -28.45 49.03
CA LYS A 49 4.10 -29.24 49.93
C LYS A 49 4.56 -28.41 51.13
N SER A 50 4.97 -27.17 50.89
CA SER A 50 5.40 -26.24 51.95
C SER A 50 4.29 -26.02 52.98
N TYR A 51 3.05 -25.81 52.53
CA TYR A 51 1.93 -25.68 53.44
C TYR A 51 1.63 -26.98 54.20
N GLN A 52 1.63 -28.13 53.53
CA GLN A 52 1.30 -29.42 54.18
C GLN A 52 2.29 -29.79 55.29
N TYR A 53 3.60 -29.67 55.03
CA TYR A 53 4.66 -30.14 55.93
C TYR A 53 5.21 -29.08 56.89
N SER A 54 4.88 -27.80 56.73
CA SER A 54 5.30 -26.75 57.66
C SER A 54 4.58 -26.84 59.01
N ASN A 55 5.35 -26.74 60.10
CA ASN A 55 4.83 -26.56 61.45
C ASN A 55 4.36 -25.12 61.73
N GLN A 56 4.85 -24.13 60.97
CA GLN A 56 4.47 -22.72 61.06
C GLN A 56 3.55 -22.38 59.88
N LYS A 57 2.25 -22.61 60.07
CA LYS A 57 1.23 -22.46 59.01
C LYS A 57 1.05 -21.01 58.59
N GLU A 58 1.09 -20.06 59.53
CA GLU A 58 0.92 -18.63 59.26
C GLU A 58 2.01 -18.10 58.32
N MET A 59 3.29 -18.34 58.65
CA MET A 59 4.41 -17.98 57.79
C MET A 59 4.36 -18.67 56.40
N ALA A 60 3.92 -19.93 56.35
CA ALA A 60 3.74 -20.62 55.07
C ALA A 60 2.63 -19.99 54.22
N MET A 61 1.54 -19.52 54.84
CA MET A 61 0.47 -18.80 54.14
C MET A 61 0.93 -17.45 53.61
N ASP A 62 1.64 -16.66 54.43
CA ASP A 62 2.16 -15.35 54.00
C ASP A 62 3.08 -15.48 52.79
N ASN A 63 3.98 -16.48 52.80
CA ASN A 63 4.87 -16.77 51.67
C ASN A 63 4.11 -17.19 50.41
N ILE A 64 3.04 -17.98 50.55
CA ILE A 64 2.19 -18.39 49.42
C ILE A 64 1.46 -17.17 48.86
N GLN A 65 0.93 -16.30 49.72
CA GLN A 65 0.26 -15.08 49.28
C GLN A 65 1.22 -14.18 48.51
N GLU A 66 2.42 -13.92 49.04
CA GLU A 66 3.44 -13.13 48.37
C GLU A 66 3.85 -13.76 47.02
N TYR A 67 3.88 -15.09 46.95
CA TYR A 67 4.12 -15.80 45.69
C TYR A 67 2.98 -15.60 44.69
N VAL A 68 1.72 -15.74 45.10
CA VAL A 68 0.55 -15.55 44.23
C VAL A 68 0.50 -14.12 43.68
N GLU A 69 0.75 -13.13 44.53
CA GLU A 69 0.82 -11.72 44.12
C GLU A 69 1.89 -11.51 43.03
N ARG A 70 3.11 -12.02 43.24
CA ARG A 70 4.20 -11.93 42.26
C ARG A 70 3.93 -12.72 40.98
N ALA A 71 3.33 -13.91 41.10
CA ALA A 71 3.01 -14.77 39.97
C ALA A 71 2.00 -14.12 39.02
N VAL A 72 0.98 -13.45 39.57
CA VAL A 72 0.00 -12.71 38.77
C VAL A 72 0.66 -11.54 38.04
N VAL A 73 1.47 -10.74 38.73
CA VAL A 73 2.20 -9.62 38.11
C VAL A 73 3.12 -10.12 37.00
N SER A 74 3.92 -11.17 37.26
CA SER A 74 4.81 -11.76 36.26
C SER A 74 4.07 -12.28 35.03
N ALA A 75 2.90 -12.92 35.21
CA ALA A 75 2.09 -13.38 34.09
C ALA A 75 1.56 -12.23 33.24
N VAL A 76 1.07 -11.17 33.88
CA VAL A 76 0.61 -9.96 33.20
C VAL A 76 1.76 -9.29 32.45
N ASP A 77 2.94 -9.20 33.05
CA ASP A 77 4.13 -8.60 32.42
C ASP A 77 4.60 -9.38 31.19
N HIS A 78 4.64 -10.73 31.27
CA HIS A 78 5.00 -11.55 30.11
C HIS A 78 3.98 -11.43 28.99
N ILE A 79 2.67 -11.40 29.30
CA ILE A 79 1.61 -11.18 28.31
C ILE A 79 1.73 -9.77 27.71
N GLY A 80 1.96 -8.76 28.55
CA GLY A 80 2.15 -7.38 28.14
C GLY A 80 3.33 -7.22 27.19
N THR A 81 4.45 -7.90 27.46
CA THR A 81 5.63 -7.91 26.58
C THR A 81 5.33 -8.54 25.22
N VAL A 82 4.61 -9.67 25.20
CA VAL A 82 4.21 -10.33 23.94
C VAL A 82 3.26 -9.44 23.14
N ALA A 83 2.28 -8.81 23.81
CA ALA A 83 1.35 -7.88 23.18
C ALA A 83 2.07 -6.65 22.62
N TYR A 84 3.02 -6.06 23.36
CA TYR A 84 3.82 -4.94 22.92
C TYR A 84 4.63 -5.27 21.66
N LYS A 85 5.37 -6.38 21.66
CA LYS A 85 6.16 -6.81 20.50
C LYS A 85 5.30 -7.15 19.28
N LEU A 86 4.13 -7.76 19.50
CA LEU A 86 3.17 -8.02 18.42
C LEU A 86 2.65 -6.71 17.82
N ASN A 87 2.29 -5.75 18.68
CA ASN A 87 1.81 -4.45 18.23
C ASN A 87 2.89 -3.71 17.45
N GLU A 88 4.14 -3.72 17.92
CA GLU A 88 5.28 -3.13 17.21
C GLU A 88 5.43 -3.68 15.79
N MET A 89 5.32 -5.01 15.61
CA MET A 89 5.36 -5.62 14.28
C MET A 89 4.16 -5.22 13.40
N LEU A 90 2.96 -5.13 13.98
CA LEU A 90 1.75 -4.77 13.22
C LEU A 90 1.74 -3.29 12.79
N GLU A 91 2.23 -2.38 13.63
CA GLU A 91 2.31 -0.95 13.32
C GLU A 91 3.25 -0.71 12.13
N GLU A 92 4.39 -1.40 12.08
CA GLU A 92 5.32 -1.29 10.96
C GLU A 92 4.70 -1.79 9.65
N GLU A 93 4.12 -2.99 9.64
CA GLU A 93 3.42 -3.54 8.47
C GLU A 93 2.28 -2.62 8.00
N THR A 94 1.54 -2.03 8.94
CA THR A 94 0.47 -1.08 8.62
C THR A 94 1.03 0.20 7.99
N SER A 95 2.18 0.67 8.48
CA SER A 95 2.86 1.83 7.91
C SER A 95 3.34 1.56 6.48
N ASP A 96 3.90 0.37 6.22
CA ASP A 96 4.35 -0.04 4.90
C ASP A 96 3.19 -0.15 3.91
N ILE A 97 2.07 -0.75 4.31
CA ILE A 97 0.85 -0.81 3.51
C ILE A 97 0.38 0.61 3.15
N SER A 98 0.35 1.53 4.11
CA SER A 98 -0.02 2.92 3.86
C SER A 98 0.90 3.59 2.83
N THR A 99 2.22 3.34 2.89
CA THR A 99 3.13 3.85 1.85
C THR A 99 2.84 3.27 0.48
N MET A 100 2.54 1.97 0.40
CA MET A 100 2.18 1.30 -0.86
C MET A 100 0.87 1.84 -1.43
N GLU A 101 -0.15 2.06 -0.60
CA GLU A 101 -1.43 2.66 -1.01
C GLU A 101 -1.25 4.06 -1.62
N LEU A 102 -0.35 4.88 -1.04
CA LEU A 102 0.01 6.17 -1.62
C LEU A 102 0.71 6.02 -2.99
N MET A 103 1.60 5.04 -3.15
CA MET A 103 2.23 4.77 -4.44
C MET A 103 1.21 4.31 -5.49
N VAL A 104 0.27 3.44 -5.12
CA VAL A 104 -0.82 2.99 -6.00
C VAL A 104 -1.69 4.17 -6.41
N THR A 105 -2.11 5.00 -5.45
CA THR A 105 -2.92 6.21 -5.74
C THR A 105 -2.19 7.16 -6.69
N ARG A 106 -0.87 7.34 -6.51
CA ARG A 106 -0.05 8.15 -7.41
C ARG A 106 -0.03 7.57 -8.83
N LEU A 107 0.15 6.26 -8.98
CA LEU A 107 0.14 5.60 -10.29
C LEU A 107 -1.23 5.74 -10.95
N ASP A 108 -2.32 5.57 -10.20
CA ASP A 108 -3.68 5.74 -10.70
C ASP A 108 -3.91 7.16 -11.23
N GLN A 109 -3.46 8.18 -10.50
CA GLN A 109 -3.53 9.57 -10.97
C GLN A 109 -2.73 9.80 -12.26
N GLN A 110 -1.54 9.21 -12.38
CA GLN A 110 -0.73 9.30 -13.59
C GLN A 110 -1.40 8.62 -14.78
N ILE A 111 -1.92 7.41 -14.59
CA ILE A 111 -2.65 6.67 -15.63
C ILE A 111 -3.89 7.43 -16.07
N PHE A 112 -4.68 7.94 -15.12
CA PHE A 112 -5.87 8.74 -15.41
C PHE A 112 -5.53 10.02 -16.20
N THR A 113 -4.43 10.68 -15.84
CA THR A 113 -3.95 11.88 -16.54
C THR A 113 -3.53 11.54 -17.97
N CYS A 114 -2.78 10.46 -18.17
CA CYS A 114 -2.38 9.97 -19.49
C CYS A 114 -3.60 9.62 -20.36
N GLN A 115 -4.58 8.92 -19.80
CA GLN A 115 -5.82 8.60 -20.50
C GLN A 115 -6.56 9.86 -20.94
N THR A 116 -6.72 10.82 -20.01
CA THR A 116 -7.36 12.11 -20.30
C THR A 116 -6.62 12.87 -21.40
N TYR A 117 -5.29 12.81 -21.42
CA TYR A 117 -4.48 13.45 -22.46
C TYR A 117 -4.68 12.78 -23.83
N ILE A 118 -4.65 11.45 -23.88
CA ILE A 118 -4.88 10.66 -25.09
C ILE A 118 -6.28 10.95 -25.65
N ASP A 119 -7.31 10.99 -24.80
CA ASP A 119 -8.69 11.28 -25.22
C ASP A 119 -8.82 12.69 -25.82
N LYS A 120 -8.20 13.69 -25.19
CA LYS A 120 -8.19 15.08 -25.68
C LYS A 120 -7.46 15.22 -27.01
N GLU A 121 -6.31 14.55 -27.15
CA GLU A 121 -5.52 14.56 -28.38
C GLU A 121 -6.24 13.82 -29.52
N GLY A 122 -6.89 12.68 -29.24
CA GLY A 122 -7.72 11.96 -30.20
C GLY A 122 -8.86 12.84 -30.73
N LEU A 123 -9.57 13.55 -29.84
CA LEU A 123 -10.63 14.49 -30.24
C LEU A 123 -10.07 15.67 -31.06
N ARG A 124 -8.88 16.18 -30.72
CA ARG A 124 -8.22 17.25 -31.47
C ARG A 124 -7.89 16.80 -32.90
N GLN A 125 -7.36 15.58 -33.06
CA GLN A 125 -7.04 15.00 -34.36
C GLN A 125 -8.31 14.78 -35.21
N GLN A 126 -9.39 14.27 -34.63
CA GLN A 126 -10.66 14.11 -35.33
C GLN A 126 -11.21 15.44 -35.86
N LYS A 127 -11.16 16.50 -35.05
CA LYS A 127 -11.60 17.85 -35.45
C LYS A 127 -10.73 18.44 -36.57
N LEU A 128 -9.43 18.20 -36.53
CA LEU A 128 -8.50 18.67 -37.57
C LEU A 128 -8.80 18.00 -38.92
N LEU A 129 -9.09 16.69 -38.93
CA LEU A 129 -9.47 15.97 -40.15
C LEU A 129 -10.81 16.44 -40.71
N ALA A 130 -11.74 16.86 -39.85
CA ALA A 130 -13.02 17.46 -40.22
C ALA A 130 -12.91 18.97 -40.52
N THR A 131 -11.83 19.41 -41.22
CA THR A 131 -11.69 20.80 -41.64
C THR A 131 -12.82 21.14 -42.61
N ASN A 132 -13.83 21.88 -42.13
CA ASN A 132 -14.89 22.40 -42.97
C ASN A 132 -14.31 23.54 -43.82
N PRO A 133 -14.16 23.37 -45.15
CA PRO A 133 -13.72 24.48 -45.98
C PRO A 133 -14.75 25.60 -45.88
N ARG A 134 -14.30 26.80 -45.49
CA ARG A 134 -15.13 28.01 -45.53
C ARG A 134 -15.32 28.42 -46.99
N LEU A 135 -16.24 27.75 -47.66
CA LEU A 135 -16.63 28.05 -49.03
C LEU A 135 -17.40 29.37 -49.01
N HIS A 136 -16.79 30.43 -49.56
CA HIS A 136 -17.49 31.68 -49.81
C HIS A 136 -18.43 31.49 -51.01
N LYS A 137 -19.66 31.99 -50.91
CA LYS A 137 -20.67 31.87 -51.97
C LYS A 137 -20.32 32.79 -53.15
N HIS A 138 -19.37 32.38 -53.99
CA HIS A 138 -19.17 33.01 -55.29
C HIS A 138 -19.87 32.16 -56.36
N TYR A 139 -20.92 32.72 -56.97
CA TYR A 139 -21.51 32.13 -58.16
C TYR A 139 -20.62 32.45 -59.36
N THR A 140 -19.82 31.49 -59.79
CA THR A 140 -19.13 31.58 -61.09
C THR A 140 -20.16 31.34 -62.18
N LEU A 141 -20.61 32.40 -62.87
CA LEU A 141 -21.42 32.23 -64.06
C LEU A 141 -20.58 31.57 -65.17
N PRO A 142 -21.10 30.54 -65.86
CA PRO A 142 -20.44 29.98 -67.04
C PRO A 142 -20.22 31.07 -68.09
N ALA A 143 -19.05 31.05 -68.74
CA ALA A 143 -18.61 32.06 -69.71
C ALA A 143 -19.57 32.23 -70.92
N SER A 144 -20.55 31.35 -71.10
CA SER A 144 -21.61 31.50 -72.11
C SER A 144 -22.64 32.58 -71.77
N ALA A 145 -22.70 33.08 -70.53
CA ALA A 145 -23.69 34.08 -70.09
C ALA A 145 -23.18 35.54 -70.13
N VAL A 146 -21.88 35.78 -70.31
CA VAL A 146 -21.31 37.15 -70.43
C VAL A 146 -20.87 37.38 -71.87
N ARG A 147 -21.85 37.54 -72.77
CA ARG A 147 -21.64 38.28 -74.02
C ARG A 147 -22.30 39.64 -73.88
N LYS A 148 -21.58 40.59 -73.29
CA LYS A 148 -21.61 42.02 -73.62
C LYS A 148 -20.43 42.70 -72.93
N LYS A 149 -19.57 43.28 -73.76
CA LYS A 149 -18.39 44.06 -73.41
C LYS A 149 -18.78 45.17 -72.43
N VAL A 150 -18.10 45.26 -71.30
CA VAL A 150 -17.91 46.50 -70.54
C VAL A 150 -16.48 46.48 -70.03
N ASP A 151 -15.65 47.34 -70.62
CA ASP A 151 -14.35 47.72 -70.11
C ASP A 151 -14.55 48.39 -68.74
N SER A 152 -13.86 47.92 -67.70
CA SER A 152 -13.58 48.69 -66.49
C SER A 152 -12.42 48.05 -65.72
N SER A 153 -11.24 48.45 -66.15
CA SER A 153 -10.05 48.80 -65.36
C SER A 153 -9.82 48.09 -64.02
N GLN A 154 -8.79 47.25 -64.03
CA GLN A 154 -7.95 46.98 -62.89
C GLN A 154 -7.19 48.24 -62.50
N GLU A 155 -7.37 48.74 -61.27
CA GLU A 155 -6.27 48.98 -60.32
C GLU A 155 -6.74 49.67 -59.02
N ARG A 156 -6.00 49.34 -57.95
CA ARG A 156 -5.78 50.09 -56.71
C ARG A 156 -6.76 49.83 -55.54
N ILE A 157 -6.25 49.17 -54.49
CA ILE A 157 -5.76 49.80 -53.24
C ILE A 157 -5.49 48.70 -52.17
N GLN A 158 -4.20 48.52 -51.88
CA GLN A 158 -3.52 48.45 -50.57
C GLN A 158 -4.05 47.65 -49.34
N LYS A 159 -3.04 47.11 -48.63
CA LYS A 159 -2.93 46.78 -47.17
C LYS A 159 -3.59 45.44 -46.77
N SER A 160 -3.02 44.62 -45.88
CA SER A 160 -2.37 44.96 -44.62
C SER A 160 -1.58 43.77 -44.03
N HIS A 161 -0.54 44.10 -43.26
CA HIS A 161 0.21 43.27 -42.31
C HIS A 161 -0.53 42.06 -41.73
N THR A 162 0.05 40.88 -41.88
CA THR A 162 -0.30 39.68 -41.10
C THR A 162 0.39 39.77 -39.74
N GLN A 163 -0.35 40.21 -38.72
CA GLN A 163 0.04 40.11 -37.32
C GLN A 163 -0.13 38.67 -36.85
N HIS A 164 0.96 38.06 -36.39
CA HIS A 164 1.00 36.76 -35.73
C HIS A 164 0.39 36.94 -34.33
N LYS A 165 -0.87 36.53 -34.12
CA LYS A 165 -1.46 36.48 -32.79
C LYS A 165 -1.36 35.06 -32.25
N ASP A 166 -0.43 34.92 -31.32
CA ASP A 166 -0.29 33.81 -30.40
C ASP A 166 -1.61 33.61 -29.61
N ILE A 167 -2.21 32.43 -29.73
CA ILE A 167 -3.38 32.04 -28.94
C ILE A 167 -2.92 30.95 -27.97
N ARG A 168 -2.55 31.43 -26.78
CA ARG A 168 -2.38 30.65 -25.55
C ARG A 168 -3.66 29.84 -25.26
N PRO A 169 -3.60 28.51 -25.08
CA PRO A 169 -4.76 27.76 -24.63
C PRO A 169 -4.96 27.96 -23.13
N GLN A 170 -6.08 28.57 -22.79
CA GLN A 170 -6.57 28.74 -21.42
C GLN A 170 -7.12 27.39 -20.92
N ILE A 171 -6.59 26.91 -19.80
CA ILE A 171 -7.06 25.71 -19.11
C ILE A 171 -8.40 26.04 -18.47
N CYS A 172 -9.50 25.47 -19.00
CA CYS A 172 -10.78 25.44 -18.31
C CYS A 172 -10.95 24.09 -17.61
N LEU A 173 -10.85 24.12 -16.28
CA LEU A 173 -11.45 23.15 -15.37
C LEU A 173 -12.97 23.35 -15.41
N LEU A 174 -13.73 22.39 -15.94
CA LEU A 174 -15.16 22.31 -15.62
C LEU A 174 -15.69 20.88 -15.85
N GLY A 175 -16.17 20.29 -14.77
CA GLY A 175 -16.77 18.97 -14.74
C GLY A 175 -18.11 18.93 -15.47
N ALA A 176 -18.18 18.06 -16.47
CA ALA A 176 -19.41 17.43 -16.96
C ALA A 176 -19.03 16.16 -17.75
N PRO A 177 -19.85 15.09 -17.70
CA PRO A 177 -19.44 13.75 -18.10
C PRO A 177 -19.39 13.60 -19.63
N ALA A 178 -18.40 12.84 -20.10
CA ALA A 178 -18.18 12.58 -21.52
C ALA A 178 -19.38 11.85 -22.16
N PRO A 179 -19.80 12.21 -23.39
CA PRO A 179 -20.81 11.46 -24.11
C PRO A 179 -20.22 10.11 -24.58
N LYS A 180 -20.92 9.02 -24.23
CA LYS A 180 -20.59 7.65 -24.62
C LYS A 180 -20.60 7.53 -26.14
N THR A 181 -19.42 7.33 -26.74
CA THR A 181 -19.28 7.08 -28.18
C THR A 181 -18.77 5.65 -28.38
N LEU A 182 -19.70 4.80 -28.81
CA LEU A 182 -19.61 3.51 -29.51
C LEU A 182 -18.25 2.78 -29.49
N SER A 183 -18.15 1.73 -28.67
CA SER A 183 -17.07 0.74 -28.69
C SER A 183 -17.42 -0.43 -29.62
N TRP A 184 -16.70 -0.58 -30.73
CA TRP A 184 -16.70 -1.81 -31.52
C TRP A 184 -15.33 -2.47 -31.46
N HIS A 185 -15.04 -3.20 -30.38
CA HIS A 185 -14.05 -4.30 -30.37
C HIS A 185 -14.40 -5.31 -29.26
N LEU A 186 -15.15 -6.35 -29.63
CA LEU A 186 -15.11 -7.70 -29.04
C LEU A 186 -13.80 -8.36 -29.52
N ALA A 187 -13.12 -9.30 -28.87
CA ALA A 187 -13.17 -9.92 -27.55
C ALA A 187 -11.87 -10.75 -27.47
N LEU A 188 -11.24 -10.86 -26.30
CA LEU A 188 -10.43 -12.03 -25.99
C LEU A 188 -10.62 -12.37 -24.51
N GLU A 189 -11.59 -13.26 -24.27
CA GLU A 189 -11.66 -14.05 -23.05
C GLU A 189 -10.53 -15.10 -23.09
N ALA A 190 -9.71 -15.14 -22.04
CA ALA A 190 -9.02 -16.35 -21.63
C ALA A 190 -9.11 -16.47 -20.11
N LYS A 191 -10.01 -17.37 -19.68
CA LYS A 191 -10.14 -17.82 -18.30
C LYS A 191 -8.94 -18.72 -17.94
N SER A 192 -8.32 -18.52 -16.79
CA SER A 192 -7.60 -19.59 -16.09
C SER A 192 -7.76 -19.51 -14.56
N LYS A 193 -8.82 -20.18 -14.12
CA LYS A 193 -9.02 -20.97 -12.89
C LYS A 193 -7.90 -20.93 -11.83
N LEU A 194 -8.28 -20.30 -10.71
CA LEU A 194 -7.90 -20.55 -9.31
C LEU A 194 -7.75 -22.04 -8.94
N ARG A 195 -6.66 -22.40 -8.23
CA ARG A 195 -6.63 -23.58 -7.33
C ARG A 195 -5.58 -23.44 -6.22
N ARG A 196 -6.04 -23.06 -5.01
CA ARG A 196 -5.36 -23.35 -3.72
C ARG A 196 -5.49 -24.84 -3.38
N PRO A 197 -4.58 -25.38 -2.56
CA PRO A 197 -4.99 -26.29 -1.51
C PRO A 197 -4.61 -25.80 -0.11
N SER A 198 -5.46 -26.21 0.83
CA SER A 198 -5.51 -25.89 2.25
C SER A 198 -4.83 -26.98 3.08
N GLN A 199 -4.11 -26.55 4.13
CA GLN A 199 -3.95 -27.11 5.49
C GLN A 199 -3.71 -28.61 5.68
N PHE A 200 -2.69 -28.96 6.47
CA PHE A 200 -2.81 -29.98 7.53
C PHE A 200 -1.97 -29.61 8.76
N LEU A 201 -2.67 -29.42 9.88
CA LEU A 201 -2.15 -29.38 11.25
C LEU A 201 -1.89 -30.81 11.73
N THR A 202 -0.74 -31.07 12.34
CA THR A 202 -0.58 -32.19 13.29
C THR A 202 0.16 -31.73 14.53
N ARG A 203 -0.57 -31.85 15.64
CA ARG A 203 -0.21 -31.63 17.04
C ARG A 203 0.25 -32.97 17.63
N THR A 204 1.40 -32.99 18.29
CA THR A 204 1.82 -34.06 19.22
C THR A 204 2.56 -33.38 20.38
N SER A 205 1.92 -33.16 21.54
CA SER A 205 1.97 -33.98 22.77
C SER A 205 3.43 -34.29 23.20
N LEU A 206 4.03 -33.50 24.10
CA LEU A 206 3.98 -33.60 25.58
C LEU A 206 4.74 -34.81 26.13
N GLU A 207 5.95 -34.57 26.65
CA GLU A 207 6.53 -35.33 27.75
C GLU A 207 7.39 -34.37 28.59
N ILE A 208 6.84 -33.92 29.72
CA ILE A 208 7.58 -33.16 30.74
C ILE A 208 8.04 -34.19 31.77
N ARG A 209 9.35 -34.47 31.76
CA ARG A 209 10.00 -35.26 32.79
C ARG A 209 10.36 -34.32 33.94
N GLY A 210 9.71 -34.52 35.08
CA GLY A 210 9.85 -33.69 36.27
C GLY A 210 11.28 -33.64 36.78
N SER A 211 11.70 -32.45 37.16
CA SER A 211 12.79 -32.22 38.10
C SER A 211 12.42 -30.95 38.85
N CYS A 212 12.01 -31.13 40.11
CA CYS A 212 11.77 -30.06 41.05
C CYS A 212 13.12 -29.43 41.35
N ILE A 213 13.50 -28.42 40.57
CA ILE A 213 14.71 -27.64 40.83
C ILE A 213 14.40 -26.80 42.07
N GLN A 214 15.25 -26.95 43.08
CA GLN A 214 15.36 -26.02 44.21
C GLN A 214 15.32 -24.58 43.66
N ALA A 215 14.18 -23.92 43.81
CA ALA A 215 14.08 -22.49 43.68
C ALA A 215 14.69 -21.86 44.95
N SER A 216 16.00 -22.02 45.11
CA SER A 216 16.79 -21.06 45.87
C SER A 216 16.85 -19.79 45.02
N ILE A 217 15.80 -18.96 45.12
CA ILE A 217 15.88 -17.59 44.64
C ILE A 217 16.55 -16.81 45.76
N HIS A 218 17.89 -16.77 45.69
CA HIS A 218 18.61 -15.58 46.10
C HIS A 218 18.40 -14.58 44.95
N MET A 219 17.56 -13.57 45.19
CA MET A 219 17.67 -12.26 44.57
C MET A 219 17.74 -11.25 45.71
#